data_AF-A0A970QXS7-F1
#
_entry.id   AF-A0A970QXS7-F1
#
_cell.length_a   1.000
_cell.length_b   1.000
_cell.length_c   1.000
_cell.angle_alpha   90.00
_cell.angle_beta   90.00
_cell.angle_gamma   90.00
#
_symmetry.space_group_name_H-M   'P 1'
#
loop_
_entity.id
_entity.type
_entity.pdbx_description
1 polymer ?
#
loop_
_entity_poly.entity_id
_entity_poly.type
_entity_poly.pdbx_seq_one_letter_code
_entity_poly.pdbx_strand_id
1 'polypeptide(L)'
;MFVEIIQQRNSSCNSFSISVKAIWDVYLFWLERYVRGWGDCDDFCTHAFGELIRQYTELSRKTVLWAQRDEFWMRRASAVVLIPSIRHDKYMETKPLQVADILMQDEHGFSSQRIRMDTLNLIGQRTGACF
;
A
#
# COMPACT_ATOMS: atom_id res chain seq x y z
N MET A 1 -16.95 -11.64 15.33
CA MET A 1 -16.30 -11.53 16.66
C MET A 1 -14.82 -11.82 16.50
N PHE A 2 -14.10 -10.87 15.91
CA PHE A 2 -12.65 -10.65 15.98
C PHE A 2 -12.44 -9.37 15.14
N VAL A 3 -11.55 -8.48 15.58
CA VAL A 3 -11.24 -7.16 15.01
C VAL A 3 -12.14 -5.98 15.46
N GLU A 4 -12.30 -5.80 16.77
CA GLU A 4 -12.58 -4.49 17.38
C GLU A 4 -11.62 -4.22 18.55
N ILE A 5 -10.32 -4.21 18.27
CA ILE A 5 -9.33 -3.61 19.18
C ILE A 5 -8.24 -3.06 18.27
N ILE A 6 -8.26 -1.77 17.92
CA ILE A 6 -7.14 -0.80 17.91
C ILE A 6 -7.76 0.54 17.47
N GLN A 7 -8.40 1.24 18.41
CA GLN A 7 -8.72 2.65 18.25
C GLN A 7 -8.69 3.33 19.63
N GLN A 8 -7.59 3.14 20.38
CA GLN A 8 -7.35 3.90 21.59
C GLN A 8 -5.93 4.46 21.64
N ARG A 9 -5.92 5.81 21.62
CA ARG A 9 -5.09 6.72 22.40
C ARG A 9 -3.74 7.20 21.83
N ASN A 10 -3.79 8.50 21.52
CA ASN A 10 -2.69 9.46 21.55
C ASN A 10 -1.86 9.41 22.85
N SER A 11 -0.60 9.85 22.71
CA SER A 11 0.27 10.45 23.74
C SER A 11 1.15 9.51 24.59
N SER A 12 2.23 8.98 24.00
CA SER A 12 3.56 8.97 24.64
C SER A 12 4.69 8.76 23.62
N CYS A 13 5.59 9.75 23.59
CA CYS A 13 6.65 9.98 22.62
C CYS A 13 7.73 8.88 22.56
N ASN A 14 8.34 8.79 21.36
CA ASN A 14 9.60 8.15 20.97
C ASN A 14 9.73 6.62 21.02
N SER A 15 9.18 5.93 22.02
CA SER A 15 9.34 4.46 22.13
C SER A 15 8.54 3.70 21.07
N PHE A 16 7.38 4.24 20.69
CA PHE A 16 6.45 3.58 19.76
C PHE A 16 6.92 3.67 18.29
N SER A 17 7.51 4.81 17.89
CA SER A 17 8.08 4.98 16.55
C SER A 17 9.27 4.05 16.26
N ILE A 18 10.04 3.65 17.28
CA ILE A 18 11.13 2.67 17.13
C ILE A 18 10.56 1.30 16.72
N SER A 19 9.46 0.88 17.35
CA SER A 19 8.82 -0.40 17.04
C SER A 19 8.21 -0.43 15.64
N VAL A 20 7.57 0.67 15.22
CA VAL A 20 6.97 0.78 13.88
C VAL A 20 8.04 0.74 12.79
N LYS A 21 9.17 1.43 13.00
CA LYS A 21 10.30 1.39 12.08
C LYS A 21 10.87 -0.03 11.96
N ALA A 22 11.05 -0.73 13.09
CA ALA A 22 11.52 -2.12 13.08
C ALA A 22 10.56 -3.06 12.33
N ILE A 23 9.24 -2.91 12.53
CA ILE A 23 8.22 -3.69 11.81
C ILE A 23 8.27 -3.39 10.30
N TRP A 24 8.39 -2.12 9.93
CA TRP A 24 8.55 -1.70 8.54
C TRP A 24 9.77 -2.35 7.89
N ASP A 25 10.93 -2.30 8.54
CA ASP A 25 12.18 -2.86 8.01
C ASP A 25 12.07 -4.38 7.84
N VAL A 26 11.42 -5.07 8.78
CA VAL A 26 11.13 -6.51 8.66
C VAL A 26 10.18 -6.75 7.47
N TYR A 27 9.06 -6.04 7.36
CA TYR A 27 8.11 -6.26 6.26
C TYR A 27 8.72 -5.95 4.89
N LEU A 28 9.57 -4.93 4.81
CA LEU A 28 10.30 -4.60 3.60
C LEU A 28 11.30 -5.71 3.22
N PHE A 29 12.06 -6.22 4.19
CA PHE A 29 12.94 -7.36 3.97
C PHE A 29 12.17 -8.59 3.49
N TRP A 30 10.99 -8.84 4.06
CA TRP A 30 10.15 -9.96 3.66
C TRP A 30 9.61 -9.80 2.23
N LEU A 31 9.16 -8.59 1.90
CA LEU A 31 8.71 -8.22 0.56
C LEU A 31 9.85 -8.43 -0.47
N GLU A 32 11.05 -7.96 -0.17
CA GLU A 32 12.19 -8.08 -1.08
C GLU A 32 12.70 -9.52 -1.23
N ARG A 33 12.60 -10.35 -0.18
CA ARG A 33 13.24 -11.68 -0.17
C ARG A 33 12.30 -12.83 -0.48
N TYR A 34 11.03 -12.77 -0.04
CA TYR A 34 10.08 -13.87 -0.16
C TYR A 34 9.00 -13.65 -1.21
N VAL A 35 8.65 -12.40 -1.53
CA VAL A 35 7.62 -12.13 -2.53
C VAL A 35 8.22 -12.23 -3.94
N ARG A 36 7.79 -13.25 -4.67
CA ARG A 36 8.20 -13.51 -6.07
C ARG A 36 7.00 -13.70 -7.01
N GLY A 37 5.84 -14.06 -6.46
CA GLY A 37 4.59 -14.28 -7.20
C GLY A 37 3.58 -13.14 -7.05
N TRP A 38 2.54 -13.19 -7.89
CA TRP A 38 1.43 -12.23 -7.86
C TRP A 38 0.52 -12.45 -6.64
N GLY A 39 0.18 -13.71 -6.34
CA GLY A 39 -0.67 -14.05 -5.19
C GLY A 39 -0.04 -13.66 -3.85
N ASP A 40 1.25 -13.99 -3.67
CA ASP A 40 1.97 -13.67 -2.43
C ASP A 40 2.05 -12.16 -2.18
N CYS A 41 2.24 -11.37 -3.24
CA CYS A 41 2.27 -9.92 -3.17
C CYS A 41 0.90 -9.38 -2.73
N ASP A 42 -0.18 -9.89 -3.31
CA ASP A 42 -1.52 -9.41 -3.04
C ASP A 42 -1.96 -9.76 -1.62
N ASP A 43 -1.74 -11.00 -1.16
CA ASP A 43 -2.09 -11.40 0.19
C ASP A 43 -1.27 -10.65 1.25
N PHE A 44 0.04 -10.54 1.07
CA PHE A 44 0.91 -9.86 2.02
C PHE A 44 0.64 -8.35 2.09
N CYS A 45 0.49 -7.70 0.93
CA CYS A 45 0.30 -6.25 0.88
C CYS A 45 -1.12 -5.82 1.27
N THR A 46 -2.14 -6.63 1.01
CA THR A 46 -3.54 -6.26 1.33
C THR A 46 -3.87 -6.53 2.80
N HIS A 47 -3.19 -7.47 3.46
CA HIS A 47 -3.42 -7.80 4.86
C HIS A 47 -2.37 -7.19 5.79
N ALA A 48 -1.17 -7.76 5.84
CA ALA A 48 -0.17 -7.39 6.83
C ALA A 48 0.38 -5.97 6.59
N PHE A 49 0.87 -5.71 5.38
CA PHE A 49 1.54 -4.45 5.09
C PHE A 49 0.54 -3.30 4.94
N GLY A 50 -0.60 -3.55 4.31
CA GLY A 50 -1.63 -2.54 4.11
C GLY A 50 -2.30 -2.09 5.41
N GLU A 51 -2.45 -2.99 6.39
CA GLU A 51 -2.94 -2.62 7.71
C GLU A 51 -1.94 -1.72 8.46
N LEU A 52 -0.63 -1.99 8.33
CA LEU A 52 0.41 -1.11 8.87
C LEU A 52 0.31 0.31 8.28
N ILE A 53 0.15 0.44 6.95
CA ILE A 53 0.03 1.75 6.30
C ILE A 53 -1.30 2.43 6.63
N ARG A 54 -2.37 1.66 6.78
CA ARG A 54 -3.67 2.19 7.21
C ARG A 54 -3.57 2.82 8.61
N GLN A 55 -2.78 2.23 9.51
CA GLN A 55 -2.54 2.79 10.84
C GLN A 55 -1.58 3.99 10.80
N TYR A 56 -0.52 3.92 9.98
CA TYR A 56 0.52 4.95 9.84
C TYR A 56 0.57 5.50 8.41
N THR A 57 -0.33 6.43 8.12
CA THR A 57 -0.45 6.99 6.77
C THR A 57 0.79 7.78 6.36
N GLU A 58 1.65 8.23 7.29
CA GLU A 58 2.94 8.86 6.94
C GLU A 58 3.89 7.95 6.15
N LEU A 59 3.77 6.62 6.31
CA LEU A 59 4.61 5.64 5.63
C LEU A 59 4.26 5.48 4.15
N SER A 60 3.05 5.88 3.75
CA SER A 60 2.62 5.88 2.34
C SER A 60 3.55 6.70 1.43
N ARG A 61 4.19 7.75 1.95
CA ARG A 61 5.16 8.54 1.18
C ARG A 61 6.36 7.70 0.74
N LYS A 62 6.75 6.70 1.53
CA LYS A 62 7.85 5.80 1.19
C LYS A 62 7.43 4.77 0.14
N THR A 63 6.15 4.36 0.10
CA THR A 63 5.67 3.40 -0.90
C THR A 63 5.62 4.00 -2.30
N VAL A 64 5.48 5.32 -2.42
CA VAL A 64 5.60 6.03 -3.71
C VAL A 64 6.96 5.75 -4.38
N LEU A 65 8.03 5.60 -3.59
CA LEU A 65 9.37 5.29 -4.12
C LEU A 65 9.45 3.88 -4.72
N TRP A 66 8.60 2.95 -4.27
CA TRP A 66 8.56 1.59 -4.82
C TRP A 66 7.99 1.55 -6.24
N ALA A 67 7.18 2.55 -6.62
CA ALA A 67 6.66 2.68 -7.97
C ALA A 67 7.77 3.01 -9.00
N GLN A 68 8.94 3.49 -8.54
CA GLN A 68 10.08 3.85 -9.38
C GLN A 68 11.14 2.74 -9.47
N ARG A 69 10.88 1.59 -8.85
CA ARG A 69 11.83 0.46 -8.80
C ARG A 69 11.73 -0.40 -10.04
N ASP A 70 12.84 -0.98 -10.47
CA ASP A 70 12.86 -1.87 -11.65
C ASP A 70 12.14 -3.20 -11.40
N GLU A 71 12.01 -3.64 -10.15
CA GLU A 71 11.39 -4.91 -9.83
C GLU A 71 9.85 -4.86 -9.96
N PHE A 72 9.28 -5.75 -10.78
CA PHE A 72 7.84 -5.72 -11.10
C PHE A 72 6.95 -5.88 -9.85
N TRP A 73 7.34 -6.73 -8.90
CA TRP A 73 6.56 -6.98 -7.69
C TRP A 73 6.60 -5.79 -6.74
N MET A 74 7.70 -5.03 -6.74
CA MET A 74 7.86 -3.84 -5.90
C MET A 74 6.95 -2.70 -6.39
N ARG A 75 6.90 -2.51 -7.72
CA ARG A 75 5.95 -1.61 -8.38
C ARG A 75 4.50 -2.00 -8.12
N ARG A 76 4.19 -3.29 -8.04
CA ARG A 76 2.85 -3.77 -7.67
C ARG A 76 2.54 -3.50 -6.21
N ALA A 77 3.47 -3.83 -5.32
CA ALA A 77 3.32 -3.64 -3.88
C ALA A 77 3.01 -2.18 -3.55
N SER A 78 3.58 -1.20 -4.28
CA SER A 78 3.33 0.22 -4.07
C SER A 78 1.86 0.62 -4.21
N ALA A 79 1.13 -0.04 -5.12
CA ALA A 79 -0.29 0.23 -5.35
C ALA A 79 -1.18 -0.64 -4.45
N VAL A 80 -0.89 -1.94 -4.37
CA VAL A 80 -1.73 -2.91 -3.64
C VAL A 80 -1.77 -2.62 -2.14
N VAL A 81 -0.65 -2.18 -1.56
CA VAL A 81 -0.58 -1.81 -0.13
C VAL A 81 -1.49 -0.63 0.24
N LEU A 82 -1.90 0.17 -0.74
CA LEU A 82 -2.79 1.30 -0.53
C LEU A 82 -4.27 0.92 -0.63
N ILE A 83 -4.60 -0.27 -1.14
CA ILE A 83 -5.99 -0.77 -1.28
C ILE A 83 -6.73 -0.73 0.07
N PRO A 84 -6.18 -1.24 1.19
CA PRO A 84 -6.86 -1.17 2.48
C PRO A 84 -7.09 0.27 2.93
N SER A 85 -6.15 1.18 2.67
CA SER A 85 -6.30 2.60 3.00
C SER A 85 -7.45 3.25 2.21
N ILE A 86 -7.63 2.87 0.94
CA ILE A 86 -8.76 3.32 0.10
C ILE A 86 -10.08 2.75 0.63
N ARG A 87 -10.11 1.46 1.00
CA ARG A 87 -11.30 0.79 1.56
C ARG A 87 -11.77 1.36 2.90
N HIS A 88 -10.90 2.05 3.61
CA HIS A 88 -11.18 2.71 4.89
C HIS A 88 -11.19 4.24 4.80
N ASP A 89 -11.38 4.80 3.60
CA ASP A 89 -11.55 6.24 3.36
C ASP A 89 -10.37 7.13 3.76
N LYS A 90 -9.16 6.57 3.86
CA LYS A 90 -7.90 7.29 4.16
C LYS A 90 -7.13 7.75 2.92
N TYR A 91 -7.78 7.83 1.77
CA TYR A 91 -7.13 8.11 0.48
C TYR A 91 -6.53 9.53 0.38
N MET A 92 -7.08 10.52 1.11
CA MET A 92 -6.55 11.89 1.13
C MET A 92 -5.16 11.97 1.75
N GLU A 93 -4.90 11.16 2.78
CA GLU A 93 -3.62 11.11 3.49
C GLU A 93 -2.58 10.31 2.70
N THR A 94 -3.01 9.22 2.05
CA THR A 94 -2.12 8.27 1.37
C THR A 94 -1.88 8.58 -0.11
N LYS A 95 -2.70 9.44 -0.73
CA LYS A 95 -2.58 9.91 -2.12
C LYS A 95 -2.31 8.79 -3.16
N PRO A 96 -3.15 7.74 -3.22
CA PRO A 96 -2.94 6.60 -4.12
C PRO A 96 -2.91 6.97 -5.60
N LEU A 97 -3.54 8.08 -5.98
CA LEU A 97 -3.51 8.61 -7.35
C LEU A 97 -2.10 8.95 -7.82
N GLN A 98 -1.21 9.43 -6.93
CA GLN A 98 0.18 9.72 -7.30
C GLN A 98 0.93 8.45 -7.70
N VAL A 99 0.67 7.34 -7.01
CA VAL A 99 1.27 6.04 -7.35
C VAL A 99 0.72 5.54 -8.69
N ALA A 100 -0.59 5.69 -8.90
CA ALA A 100 -1.21 5.35 -10.18
C ALA A 100 -0.62 6.17 -11.34
N ASP A 101 -0.41 7.48 -11.17
CA ASP A 101 0.18 8.36 -12.19
C ASP A 101 1.60 7.93 -12.57
N ILE A 102 2.44 7.59 -11.58
CA ILE A 102 3.81 7.10 -11.82
C ILE A 102 3.77 5.78 -12.58
N LEU A 103 2.92 4.84 -12.16
CA LEU A 103 2.79 3.54 -12.82
C LEU A 103 2.16 3.64 -14.22
N MET A 104 1.40 4.69 -14.50
CA MET A 104 0.81 4.95 -15.82
C MET A 104 1.80 5.52 -16.83
N GLN A 105 2.86 6.19 -16.37
CA GLN A 105 3.93 6.71 -17.23
C GLN A 105 4.94 5.62 -17.64
N ASP A 106 4.82 4.44 -17.06
CA ASP A 106 5.72 3.32 -17.26
C ASP A 106 5.26 2.47 -18.47
N GLU A 107 5.92 2.68 -19.62
CA GLU A 107 5.56 2.07 -20.92
C GLU A 107 5.77 0.54 -20.97
N HIS A 108 6.45 -0.06 -19.99
CA HIS A 108 7.08 -1.38 -20.16
C HIS A 108 6.45 -2.59 -19.44
N GLY A 109 5.24 -2.50 -18.86
CA GLY A 109 4.70 -3.62 -18.07
C GLY A 109 3.24 -3.98 -18.32
N PHE A 110 2.97 -5.19 -18.83
CA PHE A 110 1.65 -5.84 -18.74
C PHE A 110 1.12 -5.90 -17.29
N SER A 111 2.02 -5.92 -16.30
CA SER A 111 1.71 -5.85 -14.88
C SER A 111 1.09 -4.52 -14.44
N SER A 112 1.49 -3.40 -15.06
CA SER A 112 0.96 -2.06 -14.76
C SER A 112 -0.50 -1.90 -15.19
N GLN A 113 -0.92 -2.57 -16.27
CA GLN A 113 -2.31 -2.50 -16.75
C GLN A 113 -3.31 -3.19 -15.81
N ARG A 114 -2.92 -4.28 -15.14
CA ARG A 114 -3.81 -4.95 -14.18
C ARG A 114 -3.92 -4.18 -12.88
N ILE A 115 -2.82 -3.61 -12.40
CA ILE A 115 -2.79 -2.72 -11.24
C ILE A 115 -3.67 -1.49 -11.49
N ARG A 116 -3.64 -0.93 -12.71
CA ARG A 116 -4.54 0.13 -13.15
C ARG A 116 -6.00 -0.29 -13.01
N MET A 117 -6.37 -1.47 -13.51
CA MET A 117 -7.78 -1.90 -13.49
C MET A 117 -8.29 -2.13 -12.06
N ASP A 118 -7.48 -2.73 -11.20
CA ASP A 118 -7.87 -2.97 -9.81
C ASP A 118 -7.95 -1.65 -9.02
N THR A 119 -6.96 -0.76 -9.19
CA THR A 119 -6.93 0.55 -8.53
C THR A 119 -8.06 1.46 -9.01
N LEU A 120 -8.30 1.55 -10.32
CA LEU A 120 -9.36 2.37 -10.89
C LEU A 120 -10.75 1.79 -10.61
N ASN A 121 -10.96 0.48 -10.66
CA ASN A 121 -12.24 -0.12 -10.27
C ASN A 121 -12.55 0.14 -8.79
N LEU A 122 -11.56 0.02 -7.91
CA LEU A 122 -11.72 0.30 -6.48
C LEU A 122 -12.03 1.78 -6.19
N ILE A 123 -11.40 2.70 -6.95
CA ILE A 123 -11.65 4.15 -6.82
C ILE A 123 -13.02 4.51 -7.42
N GLY A 124 -13.33 4.05 -8.63
CA GLY A 124 -14.57 4.34 -9.36
C GLY A 124 -15.83 3.79 -8.70
N GLN A 125 -15.75 2.61 -8.05
CA GLN A 125 -16.88 2.06 -7.29
C GLN A 125 -17.27 2.88 -6.06
N ARG A 126 -16.37 3.76 -5.55
CA ARG A 126 -16.64 4.59 -4.36
C ARG A 126 -16.84 6.07 -4.65
N THR A 127 -16.20 6.62 -5.67
CA THR A 127 -16.34 8.04 -6.01
C THR A 127 -17.52 8.32 -6.94
N GLY A 128 -18.16 7.29 -7.51
CA GLY A 128 -19.17 7.47 -8.56
C GLY A 128 -18.60 8.08 -9.83
N ALA A 129 -17.28 8.26 -9.91
CA ALA A 129 -16.59 8.77 -11.07
C ALA A 129 -16.33 7.61 -12.03
N CYS A 130 -17.00 7.65 -13.17
CA CYS A 130 -16.71 6.79 -14.31
C CYS A 130 -15.37 7.26 -14.90
N PHE A 131 -14.33 6.42 -14.80
CA PHE A 131 -13.00 6.64 -15.40
C PHE A 131 -12.78 5.67 -16.54
#